data_AF-A0A8T1IS19-F1
#
_entry.id   AF-A0A8T1IS19-F1
#
_cell.length_a   1.000
_cell.length_b   1.000
_cell.length_c   1.000
_cell.angle_alpha   90.00
_cell.angle_beta   90.00
_cell.angle_gamma   90.00
#
_symmetry.space_group_name_H-M   'P 1'
#
loop_
_entity.id
_entity.type
_entity.pdbx_description
1 polymer ?
#
loop_
_entity_poly.entity_id
_entity_poly.type
_entity_poly.pdbx_seq_one_letter_code
_entity_poly.pdbx_strand_id
1 'polypeptide(L)'
;MNRWHASYQHLLEQADDLEQLCLSAPEWYLPDEERSGLFSCLIHGLGAGRDDFVADLTDYMATLEDLEGLVDATYLDSIRHGEADPGELELYASSKLHNWNTEVKTVNADYKVVSTFIYSGEEPDKVVQLARSGSIFAVKVYGYLL
;
A
#
# COMPACT_ATOMS: atom_id res chain seq x y z
N MET A 1 28.21 1.80 -32.85
CA MET A 1 26.88 1.83 -32.22
C MET A 1 26.38 0.39 -32.15
N ASN A 2 26.20 -0.14 -30.94
CA ASN A 2 26.24 -1.58 -30.66
C ASN A 2 24.98 -2.32 -31.13
N ARG A 3 25.15 -3.57 -31.60
CA ARG A 3 24.10 -4.52 -32.04
C ARG A 3 22.91 -4.60 -31.07
N TRP A 4 23.17 -4.42 -29.78
CA TRP A 4 22.18 -4.34 -28.71
C TRP A 4 21.16 -3.21 -28.93
N HIS A 5 21.61 -2.00 -29.29
CA HIS A 5 20.73 -0.86 -29.52
C HIS A 5 19.76 -1.09 -30.69
N ALA A 6 20.25 -1.70 -31.78
CA ALA A 6 19.42 -2.05 -32.92
C ALA A 6 18.43 -3.19 -32.61
N SER A 7 18.83 -4.16 -31.77
CA SER A 7 17.97 -5.29 -31.38
C SER A 7 16.79 -4.89 -30.50
N TYR A 8 16.89 -3.82 -29.71
CA TYR A 8 15.85 -3.39 -28.77
C TYR A 8 15.16 -2.07 -29.15
N GLN A 9 15.51 -1.48 -30.31
CA GLN A 9 14.91 -0.23 -30.77
C GLN A 9 13.37 -0.32 -30.90
N HIS A 10 12.86 -1.49 -31.30
CA HIS A 10 11.42 -1.75 -31.40
C HIS A 10 10.68 -1.70 -30.05
N LEU A 11 11.36 -1.87 -28.91
CA LEU A 11 10.76 -1.71 -27.58
C LEU A 11 10.52 -0.24 -27.22
N LEU A 12 11.28 0.68 -27.83
CA LEU A 12 11.10 2.12 -27.64
C LEU A 12 9.94 2.69 -28.49
N GLU A 13 9.48 1.93 -29.49
CA GLU A 13 8.41 2.31 -30.42
C GLU A 13 7.04 1.71 -30.01
N GLN A 14 6.97 0.91 -28.94
CA GLN A 14 5.71 0.40 -28.43
C GLN A 14 4.89 1.53 -27.80
N ALA A 15 3.61 1.59 -28.19
CA ALA A 15 2.64 2.43 -27.51
C ALA A 15 2.49 1.96 -26.06
N ASP A 16 2.47 2.92 -25.14
CA ASP A 16 2.35 2.66 -23.71
C ASP A 16 0.96 2.10 -23.39
N ASP A 17 0.92 0.78 -23.16
CA ASP A 17 -0.26 -0.05 -22.88
C ASP A 17 -0.51 -0.24 -21.38
N LEU A 18 0.19 0.51 -20.51
CA LEU A 18 0.00 0.44 -19.07
C LEU A 18 -1.43 0.82 -18.68
N GLU A 19 -1.98 0.08 -17.71
CA GLU A 19 -3.27 0.37 -17.10
C GLU A 19 -3.29 1.79 -16.54
N GLN A 20 -4.31 2.57 -16.90
CA GLN A 20 -4.53 3.89 -16.34
C GLN A 20 -5.58 3.83 -15.22
N LEU A 21 -5.26 4.38 -14.04
CA LEU A 21 -6.20 4.48 -12.93
C LEU A 21 -6.86 5.87 -12.89
N CYS A 22 -8.18 5.88 -12.76
CA CYS A 22 -8.94 7.10 -12.45
C CYS A 22 -9.11 7.22 -10.92
N LEU A 23 -8.11 7.79 -10.25
CA LEU A 23 -8.15 7.98 -8.79
C LEU A 23 -9.04 9.17 -8.44
N SER A 24 -10.35 8.91 -8.31
CA SER A 24 -11.31 9.94 -7.95
C SER A 24 -12.44 9.38 -7.08
N ALA A 25 -12.98 10.24 -6.23
CA ALA A 25 -14.20 9.96 -5.50
C ALA A 25 -15.39 9.84 -6.47
N PRO A 26 -16.40 8.99 -6.18
CA PRO A 26 -16.57 8.24 -4.93
C PRO A 26 -15.93 6.85 -4.93
N GLU A 27 -15.32 6.42 -6.04
CA GLU A 27 -14.79 5.05 -6.20
C GLU A 27 -13.54 4.82 -5.34
N TRP A 28 -12.77 5.88 -5.11
CA TRP A 28 -11.59 5.90 -4.28
C TRP A 28 -11.77 6.85 -3.10
N TYR A 29 -11.36 6.39 -1.92
CA TYR A 29 -11.13 7.24 -0.76
C TYR A 29 -9.72 7.80 -0.85
N LEU A 30 -9.64 9.13 -0.79
CA LEU A 30 -8.41 9.92 -0.82
C LEU A 30 -8.27 10.59 0.56
N PRO A 31 -7.30 10.17 1.38
CA PRO A 31 -7.03 10.80 2.67
C PRO A 31 -6.59 12.26 2.51
N ASP A 32 -7.04 13.13 3.43
CA ASP A 32 -6.66 14.54 3.44
C ASP A 32 -5.20 14.76 3.93
N GLU A 33 -4.68 13.83 4.75
CA GLU A 33 -3.35 13.90 5.36
C GLU A 33 -2.40 12.92 4.68
N GLU A 34 -1.32 13.43 4.08
CA GLU A 34 -0.36 12.61 3.31
C GLU A 34 0.43 11.64 4.22
N ARG A 35 0.97 12.12 5.35
CA ARG A 35 1.84 11.32 6.23
C ARG A 35 1.14 10.12 6.86
N SER A 36 -0.13 10.28 7.24
CA SER A 36 -0.93 9.18 7.80
C SER A 36 -1.88 8.58 6.76
N GLY A 37 -1.70 8.88 5.47
CA GLY A 37 -2.65 8.52 4.42
C GLY A 37 -2.84 7.01 4.33
N LEU A 38 -1.77 6.24 4.49
CA LEU A 38 -1.83 4.78 4.50
C LEU A 38 -2.73 4.25 5.63
N PHE A 39 -2.56 4.73 6.87
CA PHE A 39 -3.40 4.27 7.98
C PHE A 39 -4.85 4.66 7.78
N SER A 40 -5.13 5.88 7.30
CA SER A 40 -6.49 6.29 6.93
C SER A 40 -7.09 5.36 5.87
N CYS A 41 -6.31 4.91 4.88
CA CYS A 41 -6.73 3.94 3.87
C CYS A 41 -7.00 2.54 4.45
N LEU A 42 -6.15 2.05 5.36
CA LEU A 42 -6.28 0.72 5.96
C LEU A 42 -7.46 0.63 6.93
N ILE A 43 -7.76 1.69 7.67
CA ILE A 43 -8.92 1.75 8.59
C ILE A 43 -10.23 2.11 7.89
N HIS A 44 -10.17 2.57 6.63
CA HIS A 44 -11.35 3.04 5.92
C HIS A 44 -12.41 1.95 5.85
N GLY A 45 -13.54 2.09 6.54
CA GLY A 45 -14.61 1.07 6.56
C GLY A 45 -14.48 -0.01 7.66
N LEU A 46 -13.43 0.04 8.50
CA LEU A 46 -13.33 -0.78 9.72
C LEU A 46 -14.04 -0.16 10.92
N GLY A 47 -14.27 1.16 10.91
CA GLY A 47 -14.86 1.88 12.05
C GLY A 47 -13.95 2.00 13.28
N ALA A 48 -12.67 1.60 13.15
CA ALA A 48 -11.66 1.74 14.19
C ALA A 48 -11.14 3.18 14.29
N GLY A 49 -10.78 3.60 15.51
CA GLY A 49 -10.01 4.82 15.73
C GLY A 49 -8.58 4.64 15.19
N ARG A 50 -8.00 5.70 14.62
CA ARG A 50 -6.64 5.64 14.05
C ARG A 50 -5.60 5.23 15.10
N ASP A 51 -5.65 5.84 16.28
CA ASP A 51 -4.64 5.61 17.32
C ASP A 51 -4.72 4.17 17.88
N ASP A 52 -5.94 3.65 18.06
CA ASP A 52 -6.17 2.26 18.46
C ASP A 52 -5.63 1.29 17.40
N PHE A 53 -5.94 1.55 16.13
CA PHE A 53 -5.44 0.73 15.01
C PHE A 53 -3.91 0.71 14.94
N VAL A 54 -3.27 1.87 15.07
CA VAL A 54 -1.80 1.96 15.01
C VAL A 54 -1.17 1.25 16.21
N ALA A 55 -1.77 1.36 17.40
CA ALA A 55 -1.32 0.63 18.57
C ALA A 55 -1.40 -0.90 18.36
N ASP A 56 -2.56 -1.40 17.94
CA ASP A 56 -2.78 -2.83 17.66
C ASP A 56 -1.81 -3.35 16.59
N LEU A 57 -1.64 -2.60 15.50
CA LEU A 57 -0.75 -2.98 14.40
C LEU A 57 0.71 -3.06 14.85
N THR A 58 1.20 -2.05 15.57
CA THR A 58 2.59 -2.00 16.03
C THR A 58 2.88 -3.02 17.13
N ASP A 59 1.92 -3.30 18.01
CA ASP A 59 2.02 -4.41 18.97
C ASP A 59 2.10 -5.75 18.24
N TYR A 60 1.26 -5.95 17.21
CA TYR A 60 1.31 -7.15 16.39
C TYR A 60 2.64 -7.28 15.62
N MET A 61 3.14 -6.20 15.04
CA MET A 61 4.44 -6.16 14.35
C MET A 61 5.59 -6.62 15.25
N ALA A 62 5.57 -6.26 16.53
CA ALA A 62 6.58 -6.72 17.49
C ALA A 62 6.56 -8.23 17.74
N THR A 63 5.47 -8.91 17.38
CA THR A 63 5.31 -10.38 17.55
C THR A 63 5.55 -11.17 16.27
N LEU A 64 5.68 -10.50 15.12
CA LEU A 64 5.88 -11.16 13.82
C LEU A 64 7.34 -11.60 13.65
N GLU A 65 7.58 -12.91 13.62
CA GLU A 65 8.91 -13.49 13.38
C GLU A 65 9.54 -13.00 12.06
N ASP A 66 8.72 -12.81 11.01
CA ASP A 66 9.20 -12.32 9.71
C ASP A 66 9.75 -10.88 9.76
N LEU A 67 9.40 -10.12 10.79
CA LEU A 67 9.87 -8.74 11.00
C LEU A 67 11.04 -8.67 12.00
N GLU A 68 11.49 -9.80 12.54
CA GLU A 68 12.62 -9.84 13.46
C GLU A 68 13.88 -9.27 12.79
N GLY A 69 14.49 -8.27 13.44
CA GLY A 69 15.67 -7.57 12.92
C GLY A 69 15.37 -6.53 11.83
N LEU A 70 14.13 -6.41 11.37
CA LEU A 70 13.67 -5.32 10.48
C LEU A 70 13.02 -4.19 11.27
N VAL A 71 12.32 -4.52 12.36
CA VAL A 71 11.69 -3.55 13.27
C VAL A 71 12.31 -3.62 14.66
N ASP A 72 12.41 -2.47 15.31
CA ASP A 72 12.80 -2.37 16.71
C ASP A 72 11.82 -1.48 17.49
N ALA A 73 11.97 -1.42 18.82
CA ALA A 73 11.11 -0.62 19.67
C ALA A 73 11.12 0.88 19.31
N THR A 74 12.24 1.41 18.80
CA THR A 74 12.37 2.82 18.42
C THR A 74 11.56 3.10 17.16
N TYR A 75 11.65 2.21 16.18
CA TYR A 75 10.87 2.30 14.95
C TYR A 75 9.36 2.21 15.25
N LEU A 76 8.94 1.22 16.03
CA LEU A 76 7.52 1.07 16.38
C LEU A 76 6.98 2.27 17.17
N ASP A 77 7.78 2.84 18.07
CA ASP A 77 7.42 4.06 18.80
C ASP A 77 7.30 5.27 17.85
N SER A 78 8.21 5.40 16.89
CA SER A 78 8.15 6.46 15.88
C SER A 78 6.91 6.36 14.97
N ILE A 79 6.48 5.14 14.63
CA ILE A 79 5.23 4.92 13.88
C ILE A 79 4.02 5.31 14.72
N ARG A 80 3.97 4.93 16.00
CA ARG A 80 2.89 5.29 16.94
C ARG A 80 2.71 6.79 17.09
N HIS A 81 3.81 7.53 17.13
CA HIS A 81 3.80 8.98 17.30
C HIS A 81 3.74 9.76 15.98
N GLY A 82 3.66 9.08 14.83
CA GLY A 82 3.63 9.71 13.51
C GLY A 82 4.93 10.42 13.12
N GLU A 83 6.05 9.99 13.70
CA GLU A 83 7.39 10.50 13.41
C GLU A 83 8.06 9.78 12.23
N ALA A 84 7.63 8.55 11.95
CA ALA A 84 8.01 7.79 10.77
C ALA A 84 6.83 7.63 9.81
N ASP A 85 7.11 7.70 8.51
CA ASP A 85 6.11 7.46 7.47
C ASP A 85 5.88 5.94 7.32
N PRO A 86 4.63 5.46 7.39
CA PRO A 86 4.32 4.04 7.22
C PRO A 86 4.43 3.62 5.74
N GLY A 87 4.72 2.34 5.51
CA GLY A 87 4.93 1.80 4.17
C GLY A 87 4.83 0.28 4.12
N GLU A 88 5.87 -0.36 3.56
CA GLU A 88 5.81 -1.79 3.21
C GLU A 88 5.72 -2.72 4.42
N LEU A 89 6.33 -2.35 5.55
CA LEU A 89 6.31 -3.16 6.78
C LEU A 89 4.91 -3.13 7.41
N GLU A 90 4.27 -1.95 7.44
CA GLU A 90 2.89 -1.79 7.92
C GLU A 90 1.89 -2.46 6.97
N LEU A 91 2.10 -2.39 5.65
CA LEU A 91 1.29 -3.10 4.65
C LEU A 91 1.38 -4.62 4.83
N TYR A 92 2.60 -5.14 5.02
CA TYR A 92 2.82 -6.55 5.32
C TYR A 92 2.11 -6.96 6.60
N ALA A 93 2.39 -6.27 7.71
CA ALA A 93 1.81 -6.59 9.00
C ALA A 93 0.28 -6.48 9.01
N SER A 94 -0.28 -5.46 8.37
CA SER A 94 -1.74 -5.27 8.29
C SER A 94 -2.41 -6.40 7.51
N SER A 95 -1.79 -6.87 6.41
CA SER A 95 -2.31 -8.01 5.65
C SER A 95 -2.39 -9.29 6.49
N LYS A 96 -1.42 -9.51 7.40
CA LYS A 96 -1.38 -10.64 8.33
C LYS A 96 -2.34 -10.46 9.50
N LEU A 97 -2.38 -9.27 10.11
CA LEU A 97 -3.26 -8.95 11.24
C LEU A 97 -4.73 -9.16 10.90
N HIS A 98 -5.16 -8.74 9.71
CA HIS A 98 -6.55 -8.89 9.27
C HIS A 98 -6.80 -10.14 8.45
N ASN A 99 -5.76 -10.89 8.10
CA ASN A 99 -5.83 -12.01 7.17
C ASN A 99 -6.52 -11.60 5.84
N TRP A 100 -6.03 -10.53 5.21
CA TRP A 100 -6.53 -9.99 3.95
C TRP A 100 -5.45 -9.97 2.88
N ASN A 101 -5.84 -10.01 1.61
CA ASN A 101 -4.95 -9.61 0.53
C ASN A 101 -4.98 -8.09 0.40
N THR A 102 -3.81 -7.46 0.48
CA THR A 102 -3.65 -6.03 0.18
C THR A 102 -2.91 -5.88 -1.14
N GLU A 103 -3.63 -5.50 -2.19
CA GLU A 103 -3.08 -5.19 -3.50
C GLU A 103 -2.68 -3.72 -3.56
N VAL A 104 -1.42 -3.43 -3.88
CA VAL A 104 -0.88 -2.07 -3.98
C VAL A 104 -0.44 -1.81 -5.42
N LYS A 105 -1.16 -0.93 -6.11
CA LYS A 105 -0.80 -0.44 -7.45
C LYS A 105 0.00 0.86 -7.33
N THR A 106 1.26 0.86 -7.73
CA THR A 106 2.07 2.07 -7.81
C THR A 106 1.83 2.75 -9.15
N VAL A 107 1.51 4.04 -9.14
CA VAL A 107 1.28 4.83 -10.35
C VAL A 107 2.33 5.92 -10.56
N ASN A 108 2.61 6.21 -11.83
CA ASN A 108 3.43 7.36 -12.23
C ASN A 108 2.61 8.68 -12.22
N ALA A 109 3.24 9.78 -12.65
CA ALA A 109 2.60 11.10 -12.71
C ALA A 109 1.40 11.19 -13.68
N ASP A 110 1.29 10.26 -14.63
CA ASP A 110 0.18 10.16 -15.58
C ASP A 110 -0.93 9.19 -15.10
N TYR A 111 -0.86 8.75 -13.85
CA TYR A 111 -1.72 7.75 -13.21
C TYR A 111 -1.70 6.38 -13.89
N LYS A 112 -0.60 6.05 -14.58
CA LYS A 112 -0.38 4.73 -15.15
C LYS A 112 0.29 3.81 -14.15
N VAL A 113 -0.22 2.58 -14.04
CA VAL A 113 0.30 1.55 -13.15
C VAL A 113 1.67 1.11 -13.65
N VAL A 114 2.70 1.34 -12.82
CA VAL A 114 4.08 0.94 -13.11
C VAL A 114 4.49 -0.32 -12.34
N SER A 115 3.78 -0.66 -11.26
CA SER A 115 3.96 -1.91 -10.53
C SER A 115 2.73 -2.27 -9.71
N THR A 116 2.55 -3.56 -9.46
CA THR A 116 1.53 -4.10 -8.58
C THR A 116 2.18 -5.12 -7.63
N PHE A 117 1.96 -4.94 -6.33
CA PHE A 117 2.36 -5.89 -5.30
C PHE A 117 1.13 -6.39 -4.53
N ILE A 118 1.18 -7.62 -4.05
CA ILE A 118 0.12 -8.19 -3.22
C ILE A 118 0.76 -8.69 -1.92
N TYR A 119 0.30 -8.14 -0.80
CA TYR A 119 0.60 -8.63 0.54
C TYR A 119 -0.51 -9.61 0.92
N SER A 120 -0.17 -10.89 1.04
CA SER A 120 -1.18 -11.94 1.18
C SER A 120 -1.37 -12.38 2.64
N GLY A 121 -2.63 -12.41 3.08
CA GLY A 121 -3.08 -13.25 4.18
C GLY A 121 -2.92 -14.73 3.84
N GLU A 122 -2.92 -15.61 4.85
CA GLU A 122 -2.77 -17.07 4.63
C GLU A 122 -4.02 -17.68 3.97
N GLU A 123 -5.19 -17.28 4.46
CA GLU A 123 -6.49 -17.71 3.94
C GLU A 123 -7.40 -16.48 3.83
N PRO A 124 -7.14 -15.60 2.84
CA PRO A 124 -7.64 -14.23 2.89
C PRO A 124 -9.15 -14.15 2.68
N ASP A 125 -9.85 -13.51 3.62
CA ASP A 125 -11.31 -13.33 3.56
C ASP A 125 -11.72 -12.20 2.60
N LYS A 126 -10.77 -11.34 2.22
CA LYS A 126 -11.01 -10.08 1.54
C LYS A 126 -9.81 -9.60 0.74
N VAL A 127 -10.08 -8.77 -0.28
CA VAL A 127 -9.06 -8.01 -1.01
C VAL A 127 -9.25 -6.52 -0.79
N VAL A 128 -8.22 -5.85 -0.27
CA VAL A 128 -8.11 -4.39 -0.19
C VAL A 128 -7.26 -3.91 -1.35
N GLN A 129 -7.76 -2.95 -2.13
CA GLN A 129 -7.04 -2.38 -3.27
C GLN A 129 -6.58 -0.96 -2.92
N LEU A 130 -5.26 -0.77 -2.92
CA LEU A 130 -4.59 0.50 -2.72
C LEU A 130 -3.96 0.96 -4.03
N ALA A 131 -4.00 2.28 -4.25
CA ALA A 131 -3.15 2.95 -5.21
C ALA A 131 -2.17 3.83 -4.45
N ARG A 132 -0.92 3.91 -4.92
CA ARG A 132 0.08 4.80 -4.35
C ARG A 132 0.83 5.60 -5.41
N SER A 133 1.17 6.84 -5.07
CA SER A 133 2.10 7.67 -5.83
C SER A 133 3.00 8.41 -4.86
N GLY A 134 4.29 8.05 -4.83
CA GLY A 134 5.19 8.50 -3.77
C GLY A 134 4.71 8.02 -2.40
N SER A 135 4.57 8.94 -1.45
CA SER A 135 4.05 8.72 -0.09
C SER A 135 2.51 8.80 0.01
N ILE A 136 1.82 9.12 -1.08
CA ILE A 136 0.37 9.33 -1.07
C ILE A 136 -0.34 8.01 -1.40
N PHE A 137 -1.35 7.68 -0.62
CA PHE A 137 -2.17 6.48 -0.76
C PHE A 137 -3.64 6.82 -1.03
N ALA A 138 -4.30 5.93 -1.77
CA ALA A 138 -5.74 5.92 -1.97
C ALA A 138 -6.23 4.48 -1.81
N VAL A 139 -7.45 4.29 -1.29
CA VAL A 139 -8.07 2.96 -1.19
C VAL A 139 -9.37 2.92 -1.97
N LYS A 140 -9.62 1.80 -2.65
CA LYS A 140 -10.87 1.61 -3.39
C LYS A 140 -12.02 1.32 -2.42
N VAL A 141 -13.08 2.11 -2.49
CA VAL A 141 -14.20 2.06 -1.53
C VAL A 141 -15.01 0.76 -1.64
N TYR A 142 -15.14 0.22 -2.86
CA TYR A 142 -15.92 -1.00 -3.13
C TYR A 142 -15.33 -2.31 -2.59
N GLY A 143 -14.24 -2.24 -1.82
CA GLY A 143 -13.72 -3.38 -1.07
C GLY A 143 -14.49 -3.66 0.23
N TYR A 144 -15.19 -2.70 0.83
CA TYR A 144 -15.78 -2.84 2.19
C TYR A 144 -17.27 -3.22 2.25
N LEU A 145 -17.92 -3.42 1.10
CA LEU A 145 -19.31 -3.84 1.06
C LEU A 145 -19.40 -5.35 1.28
N LEU A 146 -19.87 -5.72 2.48
CA LEU A 146 -20.39 -7.05 2.83
C LEU A 146 -21.56 -7.43 1.91
#